data_AF-A0A1P8YPW2-F1
#
_entry.id   AF-A0A1P8YPW2-F1
#
_cell.length_a   1.000
_cell.length_b   1.000
_cell.length_c   1.000
_cell.angle_alpha   90.00
_cell.angle_beta   90.00
_cell.angle_gamma   90.00
#
_symmetry.space_group_name_H-M   'P 1'
#
loop_
_entity.id
_entity.type
_entity.pdbx_description
1 polymer ?
#
loop_
_entity_poly.entity_id
_entity_poly.type
_entity_poly.pdbx_seq_one_letter_code
_entity_poly.pdbx_strand_id
1 'polypeptide(L)'
;MQLHLDGELHPMSRDEDGWWRAAVPANRDSRYGFVLDDDPTVLPDPRSPRQPDGVHAPSQLHEVDPDAWTDRDWTGRRLAGSVAYELHVGTFTPRAPSTPPSTTSTTSWTSASGSSN
;
A
#
# COMPACT_ATOMS: atom_id res chain seq x y z
N MET A 1 9.45 10.74 23.16
CA MET A 1 9.11 10.27 21.80
C MET A 1 8.95 11.46 20.87
N GLN A 2 9.49 11.34 19.65
CA GLN A 2 9.43 12.38 18.62
C GLN A 2 8.96 11.77 17.31
N LEU A 3 8.28 12.59 16.51
CA LEU A 3 7.97 12.31 15.11
C LEU A 3 9.12 12.88 14.27
N HIS A 4 9.78 12.04 13.49
CA HIS A 4 10.64 12.46 12.40
C HIS A 4 9.78 12.66 11.15
N LEU A 5 9.83 13.84 10.54
CA LEU A 5 9.12 14.19 9.31
C LEU A 5 10.05 14.95 8.36
N ASP A 6 10.34 14.38 7.19
CA ASP A 6 11.18 15.00 6.14
C ASP A 6 12.54 15.57 6.63
N GLY A 7 13.12 14.97 7.68
CA GLY A 7 14.39 15.41 8.27
C GLY A 7 14.25 16.30 9.51
N GLU A 8 13.04 16.68 9.89
CA GLU A 8 12.76 17.48 11.09
C GLU A 8 12.18 16.62 12.21
N LEU A 9 12.53 16.94 13.46
CA LEU A 9 12.00 16.28 14.65
C LEU A 9 10.93 17.14 15.32
N HIS A 10 9.75 16.57 15.50
CA HIS A 10 8.62 17.20 16.17
C HIS A 10 8.32 16.45 17.48
N PRO A 11 8.16 17.15 18.62
CA PRO A 11 7.79 16.51 19.87
C PRO A 11 6.38 15.90 19.77
N MET A 12 6.21 14.70 20.32
CA MET A 12 4.90 14.07 20.47
C MET A 12 4.43 14.20 21.92
N SER A 13 3.12 14.34 22.12
CA SER A 13 2.50 14.29 23.45
C SER A 13 1.81 12.95 23.68
N ARG A 14 1.88 12.45 24.91
CA ARG A 14 1.17 11.25 25.35
C ARG A 14 -0.19 11.65 25.92
N ASP A 15 -1.25 10.98 25.50
CA ASP A 15 -2.60 11.18 26.06
C ASP A 15 -2.88 10.30 27.28
N GLU A 16 -4.11 10.39 27.79
CA GLU A 16 -4.61 9.65 28.95
C GLU A 16 -4.69 8.13 28.69
N ASP A 17 -4.96 7.72 27.45
CA ASP A 17 -5.00 6.32 27.01
C ASP A 17 -3.59 5.74 26.73
N GLY A 18 -2.54 6.55 26.90
CA GLY A 18 -1.15 6.17 26.74
C GLY A 18 -0.62 6.20 25.30
N TRP A 19 -1.39 6.72 24.35
CA TRP A 19 -1.04 6.92 22.95
C TRP A 19 -0.25 8.20 22.73
N TRP A 20 0.73 8.14 21.83
CA TRP A 20 1.52 9.29 21.41
C TRP A 20 0.92 9.94 20.16
N ARG A 21 0.83 11.28 20.15
CA ARG A 21 0.28 12.06 19.04
C ARG A 21 1.12 13.29 18.74
N ALA A 22 1.13 13.68 17.47
CA ALA A 22 1.56 14.99 17.01
C ALA A 22 0.68 15.40 15.82
N ALA A 23 0.37 16.69 15.74
CA ALA A 23 -0.32 17.28 14.59
C ALA A 23 0.66 18.21 13.88
N VAL A 24 1.22 17.73 12.78
CA VAL A 24 2.26 18.44 12.01
C VAL A 24 1.82 18.50 10.55
N PRO A 25 1.85 19.68 9.90
CA PRO A 25 1.62 19.79 8.46
C PRO A 25 2.60 18.91 7.69
N ALA A 26 2.10 18.09 6.76
CA ALA A 26 2.89 17.19 5.93
C ALA A 26 2.40 17.22 4.49
N ASN A 27 3.30 16.92 3.55
CA ASN A 27 2.95 16.75 2.15
C ASN A 27 2.53 15.29 1.88
N ARG A 28 1.78 15.06 0.80
CA ARG A 28 1.30 13.72 0.40
C ARG A 28 2.40 12.67 0.27
N ASP A 29 3.62 13.09 -0.09
CA ASP A 29 4.76 12.21 -0.28
C ASP A 29 5.78 12.26 0.87
N SER A 30 5.48 12.96 1.97
CA SER A 30 6.38 13.11 3.11
C SER A 30 6.83 11.77 3.70
N ARG A 31 8.10 11.70 4.06
CA ARG A 31 8.76 10.59 4.74
C ARG A 31 8.69 10.80 6.24
N TYR A 32 8.21 9.81 6.98
CA TYR A 32 8.05 9.89 8.43
C TYR A 32 8.52 8.65 9.17
N GLY A 33 8.83 8.81 10.45
CA GLY A 33 9.18 7.74 11.36
C GLY A 33 9.17 8.21 12.81
N PHE A 34 9.47 7.31 13.74
CA PHE A 34 9.45 7.61 15.17
C PHE A 34 10.84 7.50 15.77
N VAL A 35 11.16 8.43 16.66
CA VAL A 35 12.39 8.42 17.46
C VAL A 35 11.99 8.20 18.92
N LEU A 36 12.58 7.17 19.55
CA LEU A 36 12.21 6.70 20.86
C LEU A 36 13.30 7.05 21.87
N ASP A 37 12.88 7.68 22.97
CA ASP A 37 13.74 8.04 24.11
C ASP A 37 15.05 8.73 23.67
N ASP A 38 16.21 8.19 24.09
CA ASP A 38 17.54 8.72 23.81
C ASP A 38 18.22 8.05 22.58
N ASP A 39 17.53 7.14 21.89
CA ASP A 39 18.05 6.49 20.67
C ASP A 39 17.72 7.37 19.45
N PRO A 40 18.71 7.91 18.72
CA PRO A 40 18.48 8.76 17.56
C PRO A 40 17.98 7.99 16.32
N THR A 41 17.85 6.67 16.40
CA THR A 41 17.39 5.84 15.28
C THR A 41 15.95 6.17 14.92
N VAL A 42 15.72 6.46 13.63
CA VAL A 42 14.39 6.63 13.07
C VAL A 42 13.79 5.27 12.76
N LEU A 43 12.72 4.91 13.46
CA LEU A 43 11.99 3.67 13.26
C LEU A 43 10.80 3.88 12.32
N PRO A 44 10.52 2.94 11.40
CA PRO A 44 9.33 2.98 10.56
C PRO A 44 8.07 2.84 11.42
N ASP A 45 6.94 3.35 10.91
CA ASP A 45 5.64 3.08 11.51
C ASP A 45 5.24 1.61 11.27
N PRO A 46 5.03 0.80 12.33
CA PRO A 46 4.53 -0.57 12.19
C PRO A 46 3.16 -0.68 11.50
N ARG A 47 2.39 0.41 11.47
CA ARG A 47 1.10 0.52 10.80
C ARG A 47 1.16 1.25 9.46
N SER A 48 2.38 1.53 8.95
CA SER A 48 2.53 2.24 7.69
C SER A 48 1.91 1.45 6.52
N PRO A 49 1.08 2.11 5.69
CA PRO A 49 0.56 1.51 4.46
C PRO A 49 1.57 1.52 3.31
N ARG A 50 2.71 2.22 3.42
CA ARG A 50 3.66 2.42 2.30
C ARG A 50 5.12 2.48 2.76
N GLN A 51 5.94 1.57 2.22
CA GLN A 51 7.38 1.43 2.48
C GLN A 51 8.20 1.44 1.18
N PRO A 52 8.46 2.61 0.58
CA PRO A 52 9.09 2.71 -0.73
C PRO A 52 10.58 2.33 -0.73
N ASP A 53 11.28 2.58 0.38
CA ASP A 53 12.75 2.42 0.47
C ASP A 53 13.17 1.19 1.29
N GLY A 54 12.21 0.29 1.57
CA GLY A 54 12.41 -0.94 2.35
C GLY A 54 11.87 -0.86 3.78
N VAL A 55 11.75 -2.02 4.44
CA VAL A 55 11.04 -2.18 5.72
C VAL A 55 11.70 -1.52 6.92
N HIS A 56 12.95 -1.09 6.79
CA HIS A 56 13.70 -0.42 7.85
C HIS A 56 13.85 1.09 7.59
N ALA A 57 13.40 1.58 6.44
CA ALA A 57 13.49 2.98 6.08
C ALA A 57 12.28 3.77 6.61
N PRO A 58 12.35 5.11 6.67
CA PRO A 58 11.20 5.94 6.98
C PRO A 58 9.99 5.61 6.10
N SER A 59 8.84 5.53 6.75
CA SER A 59 7.54 5.30 6.13
C SER A 59 7.16 6.48 5.23
N GLN A 60 6.26 6.28 4.27
CA GLN A 60 5.74 7.39 3.47
C GLN A 60 4.25 7.60 3.74
N LEU A 61 3.83 8.86 3.81
CA LEU A 61 2.41 9.17 3.82
C LEU A 61 1.75 8.56 2.56
N HIS A 62 0.57 7.99 2.75
CA HIS A 62 -0.20 7.40 1.67
C HIS A 62 -1.61 7.91 1.76
N GLU A 63 -2.02 8.61 0.70
CA GLU A 63 -3.40 9.05 0.53
C GLU A 63 -4.01 8.26 -0.63
N VAL A 64 -5.16 7.65 -0.38
CA VAL A 64 -5.94 6.94 -1.39
C VAL A 64 -6.89 7.95 -2.02
N ASP A 65 -6.84 8.06 -3.35
CA ASP A 65 -7.81 8.86 -4.10
C ASP A 65 -9.15 8.09 -4.20
N PRO A 66 -10.23 8.58 -3.58
CA PRO A 66 -11.53 7.93 -3.65
C PRO A 66 -12.14 7.97 -5.06
N ASP A 67 -11.75 8.92 -5.90
CA ASP A 67 -12.28 9.08 -7.26
C ASP A 67 -11.55 8.20 -8.28
N ALA A 68 -10.45 7.54 -7.88
CA ALA A 68 -9.71 6.62 -8.73
C ALA A 68 -10.48 5.31 -9.05
N TRP A 69 -11.54 5.01 -8.29
CA TRP A 69 -12.31 3.77 -8.41
C TRP A 69 -13.44 3.92 -9.44
N THR A 70 -13.55 2.97 -10.37
CA THR A 70 -14.54 3.00 -11.47
C THR A 70 -15.59 1.89 -11.36
N ASP A 71 -15.43 0.99 -10.40
CA ASP A 71 -16.20 -0.24 -10.21
C ASP A 71 -17.39 -0.07 -9.25
N ARG A 72 -18.03 1.10 -9.25
CA ARG A 72 -19.09 1.47 -8.28
C ARG A 72 -20.30 0.53 -8.28
N ASP A 73 -20.56 -0.15 -9.39
CA ASP A 73 -21.68 -1.10 -9.51
C ASP A 73 -21.28 -2.55 -9.13
N TRP A 74 -20.03 -2.79 -8.71
CA TRP A 74 -19.56 -4.11 -8.33
C TRP A 74 -20.12 -4.54 -6.96
N THR A 75 -20.89 -5.63 -6.95
CA THR A 75 -21.51 -6.17 -5.72
C THR A 75 -20.84 -7.46 -5.21
N GLY A 76 -19.67 -7.84 -5.75
CA GLY A 76 -18.99 -9.10 -5.42
C GLY A 76 -19.56 -10.34 -6.13
N ARG A 77 -19.00 -11.51 -5.79
CA ARG A 77 -19.42 -12.83 -6.32
C ARG A 77 -19.67 -13.81 -5.17
N ARG A 78 -20.61 -14.74 -5.37
CA ARG A 78 -20.85 -15.84 -4.43
C ARG A 78 -19.69 -16.84 -4.51
N LEU A 79 -19.22 -17.30 -3.36
CA LEU A 79 -18.14 -18.29 -3.27
C LEU A 79 -18.57 -19.66 -3.81
N ALA A 80 -19.81 -20.06 -3.52
CA ALA A 80 -20.36 -21.33 -4.01
C ALA A 80 -20.40 -21.33 -5.55
N GLY A 81 -19.73 -22.32 -6.15
CA GLY A 81 -19.60 -22.45 -7.60
C GLY A 81 -18.52 -21.57 -8.25
N SER A 82 -17.75 -20.81 -7.45
CA SER A 82 -16.57 -20.11 -7.95
C SER A 82 -15.36 -21.04 -8.06
N VAL A 83 -14.45 -20.72 -8.97
CA VAL A 83 -13.12 -21.33 -9.05
C VAL A 83 -12.11 -20.26 -8.65
N ALA A 84 -11.33 -20.53 -7.60
CA ALA A 84 -10.25 -19.65 -7.17
C ALA A 84 -8.97 -19.92 -7.96
N TYR A 85 -8.25 -18.87 -8.33
CA TYR A 85 -6.93 -18.94 -8.95
C TYR A 85 -5.92 -18.22 -8.05
N GLU A 86 -4.95 -18.98 -7.51
CA GLU A 86 -3.87 -18.44 -6.69
C GLU A 86 -2.70 -18.00 -7.57
N LEU A 87 -2.28 -16.74 -7.41
CA LEU A 87 -1.25 -16.12 -8.24
C LEU A 87 -0.19 -15.46 -7.37
N HIS A 88 1.07 -15.76 -7.61
CA HIS A 88 2.20 -15.07 -6.99
C HIS A 88 2.68 -13.92 -7.89
N VAL A 89 2.47 -12.68 -7.46
CA VAL A 89 2.76 -11.48 -8.28
C VAL A 89 4.22 -11.41 -8.74
N GLY A 90 5.16 -11.91 -7.92
CA GLY A 90 6.60 -11.87 -8.22
C GLY A 90 7.10 -12.88 -9.26
N THR A 91 6.31 -13.90 -9.61
CA THR A 91 6.72 -15.00 -10.51
C THR A 91 5.71 -15.30 -11.61
N PHE A 92 4.53 -14.68 -11.54
CA PHE A 92 3.48 -14.87 -12.54
C PHE A 92 3.88 -14.36 -13.94
N THR A 93 4.65 -13.26 -13.99
CA THR A 93 5.20 -12.72 -15.24
C THR A 93 6.73 -12.83 -15.25
N PRO A 94 7.37 -13.03 -16.42
CA PRO A 94 8.84 -13.10 -16.54
C PRO A 94 9.57 -11.86 -16.03
N ARG A 95 8.90 -10.70 -16.03
CA ARG A 95 9.35 -9.47 -15.38
C ARG A 95 8.44 -9.19 -14.20
N ALA A 96 9.02 -8.95 -13.02
CA ALA A 96 8.26 -8.45 -11.89
C ALA A 96 7.70 -7.05 -12.22
N PRO A 97 6.42 -6.78 -11.95
CA PRO A 97 5.86 -5.47 -12.19
C PRO A 97 6.57 -4.44 -11.31
N SER A 98 7.14 -3.40 -11.94
CA SER A 98 7.84 -2.29 -11.27
C SER A 98 6.88 -1.27 -10.64
N THR A 99 5.58 -1.47 -10.86
CA THR A 99 4.45 -0.65 -10.43
C THR A 99 3.38 -1.63 -9.93
N PRO A 100 2.65 -1.38 -8.82
CA PRO A 100 1.57 -2.26 -8.39
C PRO A 100 0.61 -2.53 -9.56
N PRO A 101 0.09 -3.78 -9.70
CA PRO A 101 -0.72 -4.15 -10.85
C PRO A 101 -1.98 -3.29 -10.91
N SER A 102 -2.08 -2.41 -11.91
CA SER A 102 -3.34 -1.80 -12.33
C SER A 102 -4.14 -2.88 -13.06
N THR A 103 -5.26 -3.31 -12.48
CA THR A 103 -6.10 -4.37 -13.04
C THR A 103 -6.88 -3.88 -14.26
N THR A 104 -6.22 -3.83 -15.41
CA THR A 104 -6.90 -3.81 -16.71
C THR A 104 -6.26 -4.86 -17.60
N SER A 105 -6.57 -6.13 -17.34
CA SER A 105 -6.26 -7.21 -18.28
C SER A 105 -7.38 -7.29 -19.32
N THR A 106 -7.15 -6.70 -20.48
CA THR A 106 -7.95 -6.95 -21.69
C THR A 106 -7.67 -8.39 -22.16
N THR A 107 -8.63 -9.30 -22.01
CA THR A 107 -8.55 -10.66 -22.57
C THR A 107 -9.21 -10.71 -23.94
N SER A 108 -8.41 -10.91 -24.99
CA SER A 108 -8.86 -11.20 -26.35
C SER A 108 -9.10 -12.71 -26.50
N TRP A 109 -10.31 -13.12 -26.91
CA TRP A 109 -10.60 -14.52 -27.27
C TRP A 109 -10.58 -14.69 -28.79
N THR A 110 -9.76 -15.61 -29.30
CA THR A 110 -9.90 -16.15 -30.65
C THR A 110 -10.52 -17.55 -30.57
N SER A 111 -11.74 -17.69 -31.07
CA SER A 111 -12.39 -18.98 -31.27
C SER A 111 -11.86 -19.63 -32.55
N ALA A 112 -11.23 -20.80 -32.42
CA ALA A 112 -10.95 -21.67 -33.56
C ALA A 112 -12.20 -22.54 -33.81
N SER A 113 -12.96 -22.24 -34.87
CA SER A 113 -14.00 -23.12 -35.36
C SER A 113 -13.36 -24.31 -36.08
N GLY A 114 -13.26 -25.45 -35.41
CA GLY A 114 -13.01 -26.73 -36.06
C GLY A 114 -14.30 -27.20 -36.73
N SER A 115 -14.33 -27.19 -38.07
CA SER A 115 -15.32 -27.95 -38.84
C SER A 115 -14.71 -29.29 -39.21
N SER A 116 -15.30 -30.38 -38.72
CA SER A 116 -15.09 -31.72 -39.27
C SER A 116 -16.07 -31.96 -40.41
N ASN A 117 -15.55 -32.44 -41.53
CA ASN A 117 -16.11 -33.61 -42.21
C ASN A 117 -14.98 -34.41 -42.85
#